data_AF-V4BB76-F1
#
_entry.id   AF-V4BB76-F1
#
_cell.length_a   1.000
_cell.length_b   1.000
_cell.length_c   1.000
_cell.angle_alpha   90.00
_cell.angle_beta   90.00
_cell.angle_gamma   90.00
#
_symmetry.space_group_name_H-M   'P 1'
#
loop_
_entity.id
_entity.type
_entity.pdbx_description
1 polymer ?
#
loop_
_entity_poly.entity_id
_entity_poly.type
_entity_poly.pdbx_seq_one_letter_code
_entity_poly.pdbx_strand_id
1 'polypeptide(L)'
;ILEVKVRQPKTSTYSPSVEVLWDISQGTGIVGLKRTVTESLMLPTDQILMAKYLYQTYDWLIIKEKDKAPGKKGKKKRQKVQKVDLRQSPHFIGDGDMIGVKNLEIDQNNTDFSTQEDIDGKQRLQKLAEEKKQRYLFIFFTGLKNMKI
;
A
#
# COMPACT_ATOMS: atom_id res chain seq x y z
N ILE A 1 -13.62 -1.25 9.51
CA ILE A 1 -14.01 -1.96 8.27
C ILE A 1 -13.01 -1.64 7.18
N LEU A 2 -12.57 -2.65 6.42
CA LEU A 2 -11.67 -2.52 5.28
C LEU A 2 -12.43 -2.71 3.96
N GLU A 3 -12.00 -2.04 2.90
CA GLU A 3 -12.51 -2.26 1.55
C GLU A 3 -11.62 -3.26 0.80
N VAL A 4 -12.05 -4.50 0.70
CA VAL A 4 -11.24 -5.56 0.09
C VAL A 4 -11.65 -5.78 -1.35
N LYS A 5 -10.68 -5.81 -2.27
CA LYS A 5 -10.89 -6.07 -3.69
C LYS A 5 -10.02 -7.23 -4.17
N VAL A 6 -10.60 -8.13 -4.96
CA VAL A 6 -9.86 -9.26 -5.54
C VAL A 6 -9.43 -8.91 -6.95
N ARG A 7 -8.15 -9.06 -7.24
CA ARG A 7 -7.63 -8.85 -8.59
C ARG A 7 -8.11 -9.97 -9.51
N GLN A 8 -8.63 -9.58 -10.66
CA GLN A 8 -9.05 -10.53 -11.67
C GLN A 8 -7.82 -11.18 -12.34
N PRO A 9 -7.76 -12.51 -12.43
CA PRO A 9 -6.65 -13.22 -13.05
C PRO A 9 -6.28 -12.70 -14.44
N LYS A 10 -4.97 -12.57 -14.72
CA LYS A 10 -4.43 -12.15 -16.03
C LYS A 10 -4.88 -10.77 -16.51
N THR A 11 -5.47 -9.97 -15.63
CA THR A 11 -5.87 -8.58 -15.92
C THR A 11 -5.24 -7.63 -14.91
N SER A 12 -5.33 -6.34 -15.18
CA SER A 12 -4.99 -5.27 -14.22
C SER A 12 -6.26 -4.61 -13.66
N THR A 13 -7.34 -5.38 -13.50
CA THR A 13 -8.62 -4.92 -12.94
C THR A 13 -8.97 -5.66 -11.67
N TYR A 14 -9.86 -5.05 -10.88
CA TYR A 14 -10.32 -5.58 -9.61
C TYR A 14 -11.82 -5.86 -9.65
N SER A 15 -12.26 -6.80 -8.83
CA SER A 15 -13.67 -7.00 -8.51
C SER A 15 -14.27 -5.77 -7.82
N PRO A 16 -15.61 -5.70 -7.72
CA PRO A 16 -16.26 -4.83 -6.74
C PRO A 16 -15.68 -5.04 -5.33
N SER A 17 -15.70 -3.97 -4.52
CA SER A 17 -15.24 -4.04 -3.13
C SER A 17 -16.18 -4.86 -2.26
N VAL A 18 -15.59 -5.58 -1.31
CA VAL A 18 -16.27 -6.30 -0.24
C VAL A 18 -15.82 -5.68 1.07
N GLU A 19 -16.78 -5.34 1.93
CA GLU A 19 -16.49 -4.84 3.27
C GLU A 19 -16.05 -5.99 4.18
N VAL A 20 -14.89 -5.83 4.80
CA VAL A 20 -14.33 -6.83 5.71
C VAL A 20 -14.11 -6.21 7.10
N LEU A 21 -14.72 -6.82 8.12
CA LEU A 21 -14.52 -6.42 9.51
C LEU A 21 -13.24 -7.05 10.05
N TRP A 22 -12.17 -6.26 10.14
CA TRP A 22 -10.95 -6.67 10.81
C TRP A 22 -11.01 -6.32 12.31
N ASP A 23 -11.25 -7.33 13.14
CA ASP A 23 -11.30 -7.17 14.60
C ASP A 23 -9.88 -7.06 15.19
N ILE A 24 -9.46 -5.83 15.44
CA ILE A 24 -8.15 -5.51 16.02
C ILE A 24 -7.98 -6.02 17.46
N SER A 25 -9.07 -6.34 18.18
CA SER A 25 -8.98 -6.92 19.53
C SER A 25 -8.39 -8.34 19.52
N GLN A 26 -8.54 -9.05 18.39
CA GLN A 26 -7.94 -10.37 18.15
C GLN A 26 -6.47 -10.29 17.70
N GLY A 27 -5.95 -9.07 17.51
CA GLY A 27 -4.57 -8.79 17.17
C GLY A 27 -4.41 -8.04 15.84
N THR A 28 -3.32 -7.28 15.75
CA THR A 28 -3.07 -6.34 14.65
C THR A 28 -2.02 -6.85 13.65
N GLY A 29 -1.67 -8.13 13.72
CA GLY A 29 -0.62 -8.72 12.87
C GLY A 29 -1.13 -9.22 11.52
N ILE A 30 -0.20 -9.45 10.60
CA ILE A 30 -0.48 -9.96 9.25
C ILE A 30 -1.26 -11.28 9.24
N VAL A 31 -0.98 -12.19 10.15
CA VAL A 31 -1.69 -13.48 10.24
C VAL A 31 -3.17 -13.27 10.53
N GLY A 32 -3.50 -12.35 11.45
CA GLY A 32 -4.88 -12.01 11.79
C GLY A 32 -5.60 -11.38 10.60
N LEU A 33 -4.99 -10.37 9.98
CA LEU A 33 -5.54 -9.73 8.78
C LEU A 33 -5.75 -10.74 7.65
N LYS A 34 -4.73 -11.56 7.34
CA LYS A 34 -4.78 -12.54 6.25
C LYS A 34 -5.93 -13.51 6.47
N ARG A 35 -6.06 -14.04 7.69
CA ARG A 35 -7.14 -14.93 8.08
C ARG A 35 -8.52 -14.30 7.89
N THR A 36 -8.73 -13.09 8.40
CA THR A 36 -10.01 -12.37 8.26
C THR A 36 -10.37 -12.16 6.79
N VAL A 37 -9.41 -11.75 5.98
CA VAL A 37 -9.60 -11.54 4.53
C VAL A 37 -9.93 -12.86 3.81
N THR A 38 -9.20 -13.94 4.09
CA THR A 38 -9.39 -15.24 3.43
C THR A 38 -10.70 -15.90 3.83
N GLU A 39 -11.12 -15.78 5.09
CA GLU A 39 -12.42 -16.26 5.56
C GLU A 39 -13.56 -15.49 4.87
N SER A 40 -13.43 -14.17 4.72
CA SER A 40 -14.43 -13.33 4.04
C SER A 40 -14.54 -13.60 2.54
N LEU A 41 -13.44 -13.96 1.90
CA LEU A 41 -13.37 -14.22 0.45
C LEU A 41 -13.45 -15.71 0.08
N MET A 42 -13.53 -16.61 1.06
CA MET A 42 -13.47 -18.07 0.87
C MET A 42 -12.23 -18.52 0.07
N LEU A 43 -11.07 -17.93 0.35
CA LEU A 43 -9.79 -18.24 -0.31
C LEU A 43 -8.83 -19.02 0.60
N PRO A 44 -7.90 -19.82 0.05
CA PRO A 44 -6.87 -20.49 0.85
C PRO A 44 -5.86 -19.48 1.43
N THR A 45 -5.56 -19.61 2.72
CA THR A 45 -4.74 -18.64 3.46
C THR A 45 -3.30 -18.57 2.98
N ASP A 46 -2.73 -19.67 2.51
CA ASP A 46 -1.35 -19.78 2.05
C ASP A 46 -1.15 -19.23 0.63
N GLN A 47 -2.22 -19.03 -0.12
CA GLN A 47 -2.17 -18.75 -1.56
C GLN A 47 -2.68 -17.35 -1.92
N ILE A 48 -2.60 -16.41 -0.98
CA ILE A 48 -2.91 -15.01 -1.29
C ILE A 48 -1.73 -14.08 -1.05
N LEU A 49 -1.68 -13.03 -1.87
CA LEU A 49 -0.84 -11.85 -1.67
C LEU A 49 -1.74 -10.64 -1.44
N MET A 50 -1.41 -9.82 -0.43
CA MET A 50 -2.17 -8.63 -0.08
C MET A 50 -1.34 -7.37 -0.25
N ALA A 51 -1.97 -6.27 -0.63
CA ALA A 51 -1.37 -4.95 -0.65
C ALA A 51 -2.37 -3.88 -0.23
N LYS A 52 -1.90 -2.83 0.46
CA LYS A 52 -2.69 -1.64 0.76
C LYS A 52 -2.54 -0.61 -0.36
N TYR A 53 -3.64 -0.02 -0.79
CA TYR A 53 -3.61 1.09 -1.75
C TYR A 53 -3.28 2.42 -1.08
N LEU A 54 -2.43 3.22 -1.70
CA LEU A 54 -2.00 4.54 -1.24
C LEU A 54 -2.56 5.61 -2.20
N TYR A 55 -3.76 6.12 -1.90
CA TYR A 55 -4.47 7.10 -2.73
C TYR A 55 -3.64 8.36 -3.06
N GLN A 56 -2.73 8.75 -2.17
CA GLN A 56 -1.92 9.96 -2.34
C GLN A 56 -0.89 9.81 -3.47
N THR A 57 -0.42 8.58 -3.73
CA THR A 57 0.64 8.31 -4.71
C THR A 57 0.22 7.31 -5.79
N TYR A 58 -1.00 6.77 -5.72
CA TYR A 58 -1.51 5.69 -6.58
C TYR A 58 -0.62 4.43 -6.51
N ASP A 59 0.06 4.22 -5.38
CA ASP A 59 0.92 3.06 -5.16
C ASP A 59 0.24 1.96 -4.37
N TRP A 60 0.79 0.75 -4.47
CA TRP A 60 0.36 -0.40 -3.70
C TRP A 60 1.48 -0.86 -2.77
N LEU A 61 1.24 -0.80 -1.47
CA LEU A 61 2.17 -1.27 -0.44
C LEU A 61 1.89 -2.73 -0.15
N ILE A 62 2.73 -3.63 -0.67
CA ILE A 62 2.61 -5.07 -0.43
C ILE A 62 2.83 -5.37 1.05
N ILE A 63 1.95 -6.17 1.63
CA ILE A 63 1.99 -6.58 3.04
C ILE A 63 2.65 -7.97 3.10
N LYS A 64 3.85 -8.08 3.69
CA LYS A 64 4.61 -9.35 3.74
C LYS A 64 5.03 -9.66 5.18
N GLU A 65 5.11 -10.95 5.50
CA GLU A 65 5.51 -11.39 6.85
C GLU A 65 6.94 -10.96 7.23
N LYS A 66 7.77 -10.60 6.25
CA LYS A 66 9.18 -10.19 6.44
C LYS A 66 9.36 -8.69 6.68
N ASP A 67 8.30 -7.91 6.88
CA ASP A 67 8.41 -6.47 7.11
C ASP A 67 9.08 -6.21 8.47
N LYS A 68 10.42 -6.14 8.48
CA LYS A 68 11.19 -5.80 9.68
C LYS A 68 10.85 -4.37 10.05
N ALA A 69 10.26 -4.16 11.23
CA ALA A 69 10.15 -2.83 11.81
C ALA A 69 11.53 -2.13 11.73
N PRO A 70 11.63 -0.87 11.26
CA PRO A 70 12.88 -0.15 11.24
C PRO A 70 13.35 0.09 12.68
N GLY A 71 14.10 -0.86 13.21
CA GLY A 71 14.62 -0.83 14.57
C GLY A 71 15.65 0.28 14.70
N LYS A 72 15.34 1.28 15.54
CA LYS A 72 16.34 2.19 16.11
C LYS A 72 17.50 1.37 16.66
N LYS A 73 18.72 1.66 16.19
CA LYS A 73 19.98 1.05 16.66
C LYS A 73 20.06 1.15 18.19
N GLY A 74 19.85 0.04 18.90
CA GLY A 74 20.05 0.00 20.34
C GLY A 74 19.43 -1.23 21.01
N LYS A 75 20.30 -2.08 21.57
CA LYS A 75 20.04 -3.23 22.47
C LYS A 75 19.58 -4.54 21.81
N LYS A 76 20.54 -5.48 21.77
CA LYS A 76 20.33 -6.93 21.64
C LYS A 76 19.24 -7.39 22.61
N LYS A 77 18.05 -7.73 22.09
CA LYS A 77 17.05 -8.52 22.81
C LYS A 77 16.66 -9.68 21.92
N ARG A 78 16.71 -10.88 22.50
CA ARG A 78 16.48 -12.22 21.93
C ARG A 78 15.50 -12.20 20.76
N GLN A 79 15.85 -12.91 19.68
CA GLN A 79 15.06 -13.18 18.47
C GLN A 79 13.72 -13.86 18.83
N LYS A 80 12.76 -13.11 19.38
CA LYS A 80 11.34 -13.36 19.13
C LYS A 80 11.08 -12.69 17.80
N VAL A 81 10.54 -13.43 16.84
CA VAL A 81 9.92 -12.86 15.63
C VAL A 81 8.97 -11.77 16.12
N GLN A 82 9.36 -10.50 16.00
CA GLN A 82 8.50 -9.40 16.40
C GLN A 82 7.32 -9.45 15.43
N LYS A 83 6.13 -9.74 15.96
CA LYS A 83 4.89 -9.65 15.18
C LYS A 83 4.79 -8.22 14.67
N VAL A 84 4.80 -8.04 13.36
CA VAL A 84 4.63 -6.74 12.72
C VAL A 84 3.23 -6.24 13.03
N ASP A 85 3.13 -5.10 13.70
CA ASP A 85 1.86 -4.43 13.96
C ASP A 85 1.47 -3.62 12.72
N LEU A 86 0.44 -4.07 12.00
CA LEU A 86 0.00 -3.44 10.76
C LEU A 86 -0.70 -2.09 11.00
N ARG A 87 -1.03 -1.73 12.25
CA ARG A 87 -1.54 -0.39 12.62
C ARG A 87 -0.43 0.65 12.66
N GLN A 88 0.83 0.24 12.63
CA GLN A 88 1.99 1.11 12.71
C GLN A 88 2.71 1.19 11.36
N SER A 89 3.78 1.99 11.34
CA SER A 89 4.69 2.07 10.19
C SER A 89 5.21 0.67 9.81
N PRO A 90 5.27 0.34 8.50
CA PRO A 90 4.98 1.22 7.35
C PRO A 90 3.52 1.17 6.86
N HIS A 91 2.65 0.32 7.41
CA HIS A 91 1.36 0.00 6.78
C HIS A 91 0.22 0.91 7.21
N PHE A 92 0.16 1.29 8.49
CA PHE A 92 -0.89 2.15 9.05
C PHE A 92 -2.31 1.73 8.62
N ILE A 93 -2.61 0.43 8.66
CA ILE A 93 -3.90 -0.10 8.19
C ILE A 93 -5.02 0.35 9.12
N GLY A 94 -5.96 1.12 8.58
CA GLY A 94 -7.08 1.77 9.25
C GLY A 94 -8.43 1.38 8.65
N ASP A 95 -9.49 1.86 9.27
CA ASP A 95 -10.83 1.74 8.67
C ASP A 95 -10.91 2.58 7.39
N GLY A 96 -11.59 2.06 6.36
CA GLY A 96 -11.70 2.68 5.04
C GLY A 96 -10.48 2.46 4.13
N ASP A 97 -9.44 1.78 4.62
CA ASP A 97 -8.31 1.43 3.75
C ASP A 97 -8.72 0.36 2.73
N MET A 98 -8.23 0.54 1.49
CA MET A 98 -8.42 -0.44 0.43
C MET A 98 -7.31 -1.48 0.43
N ILE A 99 -7.71 -2.75 0.48
CA ILE A 99 -6.82 -3.91 0.43
C ILE A 99 -7.06 -4.68 -0.87
N GLY A 100 -6.02 -4.75 -1.70
CA GLY A 100 -5.98 -5.58 -2.89
C GLY A 100 -5.53 -6.98 -2.52
N VAL A 101 -6.22 -7.99 -3.06
CA VAL A 101 -5.93 -9.41 -2.86
C VAL A 101 -5.69 -10.07 -4.20
N LYS A 102 -4.58 -10.81 -4.33
CA LYS A 102 -4.32 -11.68 -5.47
C LYS A 102 -4.33 -13.13 -5.03
N ASN A 103 -4.91 -14.00 -5.86
CA ASN A 103 -4.75 -15.43 -5.73
C ASN A 103 -3.43 -15.85 -6.43
N LEU A 104 -2.49 -16.35 -5.65
CA LEU A 104 -1.18 -16.81 -6.10
C LEU A 104 -1.25 -18.14 -6.84
N GLU A 105 -2.26 -19.00 -6.66
CA GLU A 105 -2.37 -20.22 -7.49
C GLU A 105 -2.52 -19.88 -8.97
N ILE A 106 -3.24 -18.81 -9.26
CA ILE A 106 -3.61 -18.41 -10.61
C ILE A 106 -2.56 -17.46 -11.21
N ASP A 107 -1.92 -16.63 -10.38
CA ASP A 107 -1.03 -15.55 -10.80
C ASP A 107 0.28 -15.52 -9.98
N GLN A 108 1.00 -16.66 -9.97
CA GLN A 108 2.16 -16.93 -9.10
C GLN A 108 3.28 -15.87 -9.18
N ASN A 109 3.53 -15.30 -10.36
CA ASN A 109 4.70 -14.45 -10.61
C ASN A 109 4.38 -12.96 -10.70
N ASN A 110 3.12 -12.57 -10.55
CA ASN A 110 2.73 -11.17 -10.70
C ASN A 110 2.55 -10.48 -9.35
N THR A 111 3.55 -9.71 -8.95
CA THR A 111 3.49 -8.90 -7.73
C THR A 111 2.95 -7.49 -7.96
N ASP A 112 2.61 -7.11 -9.20
CA ASP A 112 2.19 -5.75 -9.53
C ASP A 112 0.68 -5.56 -9.36
N PHE A 113 0.29 -4.78 -8.36
CA PHE A 113 -1.11 -4.49 -8.06
C PHE A 113 -1.69 -3.33 -8.90
N SER A 114 -0.85 -2.65 -9.68
CA SER A 114 -1.23 -1.42 -10.38
C SER A 114 -2.29 -1.68 -11.46
N THR A 115 -3.20 -0.72 -11.58
CA THR A 115 -4.20 -0.62 -12.65
C THR A 115 -3.81 0.44 -13.68
N GLN A 116 -4.53 0.52 -14.81
CA GLN A 116 -4.35 1.63 -15.76
C GLN A 116 -4.68 2.98 -15.11
N GLU A 117 -5.71 3.03 -14.27
CA GLU A 117 -6.07 4.25 -13.54
C GLU A 117 -4.95 4.71 -12.59
N ASP A 118 -4.26 3.76 -11.95
CA ASP A 118 -3.12 4.07 -11.09
C ASP A 118 -1.97 4.67 -11.89
N ILE A 119 -1.68 4.11 -13.06
CA ILE A 119 -0.64 4.60 -13.98
C ILE A 119 -0.98 6.04 -14.41
N ASP A 120 -2.21 6.28 -14.84
CA ASP A 120 -2.68 7.60 -15.25
C ASP A 120 -2.65 8.60 -14.08
N GLY A 121 -2.99 8.14 -12.87
CA GLY A 121 -2.88 8.89 -11.62
C GLY A 121 -1.45 9.34 -11.33
N LYS A 122 -0.48 8.44 -11.43
CA LYS A 122 0.95 8.74 -11.26
C LYS A 122 1.46 9.73 -12.29
N GLN A 123 1.09 9.55 -13.55
CA GLN A 123 1.46 10.48 -14.62
C GLN A 123 0.92 11.89 -14.37
N ARG A 124 -0.34 12.01 -13.89
CA ARG A 124 -0.91 13.31 -13.49
C ARG A 124 -0.14 13.94 -12.33
N LEU A 125 0.20 13.17 -11.30
CA LEU A 125 0.99 13.67 -10.17
C LEU A 125 2.37 14.16 -10.60
N GLN A 126 3.04 13.41 -11.48
CA GLN A 126 4.35 13.78 -12.01
C GLN A 126 4.28 15.10 -12.78
N LYS A 127 3.31 15.24 -13.69
CA LYS A 127 3.12 16.47 -14.46
C LYS A 127 2.90 17.69 -13.56
N LEU A 128 2.05 17.56 -12.54
CA LEU A 128 1.80 18.64 -11.57
C LEU A 128 3.06 19.00 -10.76
N ALA A 129 3.88 18.02 -10.39
CA ALA A 129 5.13 18.26 -9.69
C ALA A 129 6.15 19.01 -10.57
N GLU A 130 6.24 18.64 -11.84
CA GLU A 130 7.10 19.32 -12.83
C GLU A 130 6.64 20.76 -13.07
N GLU A 131 5.35 21.01 -13.28
CA GLU A 131 4.78 22.36 -13.43
C GLU A 131 5.05 23.24 -12.20
N LYS A 132 4.87 22.69 -11.00
CA LYS A 132 5.22 23.39 -9.74
C LYS A 132 6.70 23.74 -9.71
N LYS A 133 7.59 22.80 -10.05
CA LYS A 133 9.04 23.02 -10.08
C LYS A 133 9.41 24.13 -11.08
N GLN A 134 8.84 24.11 -12.28
CA GLN A 134 9.08 25.15 -13.29
C GLN A 134 8.58 26.52 -12.81
N ARG A 135 7.41 26.57 -12.17
CA ARG A 135 6.88 27.82 -11.59
C ARG A 135 7.80 28.37 -10.50
N TYR A 136 8.27 27.52 -9.58
CA TYR A 136 9.22 27.93 -8.55
C TYR A 136 10.51 28.46 -9.15
N LEU A 137 11.05 27.76 -10.16
CA LEU A 137 12.26 28.16 -10.86
C LEU A 137 12.10 29.52 -11.55
N PHE A 138 10.97 29.73 -12.22
CA PHE A 138 10.64 31.00 -12.86
C PHE A 138 10.59 32.14 -11.84
N ILE A 139 9.81 31.99 -10.76
CA ILE A 139 9.70 33.01 -9.69
C ILE A 139 11.06 33.33 -9.09
N PHE A 140 11.87 32.31 -8.81
CA PHE A 140 13.21 32.47 -8.25
C PHE A 140 14.12 33.28 -9.18
N PHE A 141 14.16 32.95 -10.48
CA PHE A 141 14.98 33.69 -11.43
C PHE A 141 14.46 35.10 -11.71
N THR A 142 13.15 35.33 -11.77
CA THR A 142 12.60 36.67 -11.91
C THR A 142 12.83 37.52 -10.67
N GLY A 143 12.71 36.93 -9.48
CA GLY A 143 13.00 37.59 -8.20
C GLY A 143 14.48 37.99 -8.07
N LEU A 144 15.39 37.10 -8.46
CA LEU A 144 16.83 37.39 -8.48
C LEU A 144 17.21 38.50 -9.48
N LYS A 145 16.55 38.57 -10.64
CA LYS A 145 16.75 39.65 -11.61
C LYS A 145 16.31 41.01 -11.06
N ASN A 146 15.24 41.04 -10.27
CA ASN A 146 14.71 42.26 -9.67
C ASN A 146 15.45 42.71 -8.39
N MET A 147 16.37 41.88 -7.85
CA MET A 147 17.17 42.19 -6.64
C MET A 147 18.58 42.71 -6.95
N LYS A 148 19.02 42.73 -8.21
CA LYS A 148 20.28 43.37 -8.60
C LYS A 148 20.04 44.87 -8.83
N ILE A 149 20.18 45.67 -7.77
CA ILE A 149 20.35 47.13 -7.80
C ILE A 149 21.69 47.43 -7.13
#